data_AF-A0A7W1A419-F1
#
_entry.id   AF-A0A7W1A419-F1
#
_cell.length_a   1.000
_cell.length_b   1.000
_cell.length_c   1.000
_cell.angle_alpha   90.00
_cell.angle_beta   90.00
_cell.angle_gamma   90.00
#
_symmetry.space_group_name_H-M   'P 1'
#
loop_
_entity.id
_entity.type
_entity.pdbx_description
1 polymer ?
#
loop_
_entity_poly.entity_id
_entity_poly.type
_entity_poly.pdbx_seq_one_letter_code
_entity_poly.pdbx_strand_id
1 'polypeptide(L)' 'MPDFLEQVRSALAGHYDVESEIGQGGMATVYLAGDRKHHRKVAIKVLRAELAAAVGPERFLREIELAAA' A
#
# COMPACT_ATOMS: atom_id res chain seq x y z
N MET A 1 -1.55 -18.07 -9.00
CA MET A 1 -1.90 -17.01 -8.04
C MET A 1 -2.17 -15.77 -8.86
N PRO A 2 -3.32 -15.08 -8.72
CA PRO A 2 -3.49 -13.79 -9.38
C PRO A 2 -2.33 -12.87 -8.96
N ASP A 3 -1.89 -12.03 -9.90
CA ASP A 3 -0.84 -11.05 -9.63
C ASP A 3 -1.32 -10.12 -8.50
N PHE A 4 -0.58 -10.05 -7.40
CA PHE A 4 -0.97 -9.25 -6.23
C PHE A 4 -1.12 -7.77 -6.60
N LEU A 5 -0.36 -7.29 -7.60
CA LEU A 5 -0.52 -5.96 -8.15
C LEU A 5 -1.92 -5.75 -8.78
N GLU A 6 -2.46 -6.76 -9.46
CA GLU A 6 -3.79 -6.72 -10.05
C GLU A 6 -4.89 -6.65 -8.99
N GLN A 7 -4.71 -7.39 -7.88
CA GLN A 7 -5.61 -7.30 -6.73
C GLN A 7 -5.59 -5.91 -6.10
N VAL A 8 -4.40 -5.31 -5.93
CA VAL A 8 -4.25 -3.95 -5.39
C VAL A 8 -4.86 -2.91 -6.36
N ARG A 9 -4.63 -3.04 -7.67
CA ARG A 9 -5.27 -2.20 -8.70
C ARG A 9 -6.80 -2.26 -8.58
N SER A 10 -7.36 -3.46 -8.51
CA SER A 10 -8.81 -3.65 -8.41
C SER A 10 -9.39 -3.05 -7.13
N ALA A 11 -8.73 -3.27 -5.98
CA ALA A 11 -9.21 -2.76 -4.68
C ALA A 11 -9.19 -1.23 -4.58
N LEU A 12 -8.33 -0.56 -5.34
CA LEU A 12 -8.15 0.90 -5.31
C LEU A 12 -8.70 1.61 -6.56
N ALA A 13 -9.24 0.83 -7.51
CA ALA A 13 -9.81 1.33 -8.75
C ALA A 13 -10.96 2.29 -8.44
N GLY A 14 -10.74 3.58 -8.70
CA GLY A 14 -11.69 4.66 -8.44
C GLY A 14 -11.04 5.88 -7.80
N HIS A 15 -10.08 5.66 -6.90
CA HIS A 15 -9.34 6.73 -6.23
C HIS A 15 -7.90 6.82 -6.71
N TYR A 16 -7.29 5.68 -7.00
CA TYR A 16 -5.88 5.59 -7.33
C TYR A 16 -5.65 4.80 -8.62
N ASP A 17 -4.76 5.32 -9.47
CA ASP A 17 -4.21 4.62 -10.62
C ASP A 17 -2.88 3.98 -10.21
N VAL A 18 -2.93 2.73 -9.76
CA VAL A 18 -1.73 2.00 -9.30
C VAL A 18 -0.88 1.63 -10.53
N GLU A 19 0.40 1.99 -10.52
CA GLU A 19 1.29 1.90 -11.69
C GLU A 19 2.28 0.75 -11.59
N SER A 20 3.09 0.74 -10.53
CA SER A 20 4.14 -0.24 -10.35
C SER A 20 4.48 -0.41 -8.88
N GLU A 21 5.09 -1.53 -8.54
CA GLU A 21 5.83 -1.65 -7.28
C GLU A 21 7.07 -0.75 -7.34
N ILE A 22 7.37 -0.08 -6.22
CA ILE A 22 8.56 0.77 -6.06
C ILE A 22 9.41 0.39 -4.85
N GLY A 23 8.95 -0.58 -4.05
CA GLY A 23 9.75 -1.11 -2.95
C GLY A 23 9.07 -2.26 -2.24
N GLN A 24 9.89 -3.21 -1.79
CA GLN A 24 9.47 -4.36 -0.99
C GLN A 24 10.25 -4.38 0.31
N GLY A 25 9.55 -4.28 1.43
CA GLY A 25 10.11 -4.44 2.77
C GLY A 25 9.66 -5.74 3.42
N GLY A 26 10.17 -6.00 4.63
CA GLY A 26 9.82 -7.21 5.38
C GLY A 26 8.33 -7.31 5.78
N MET A 27 7.59 -6.19 5.79
CA MET A 27 6.19 -6.14 6.28
C MET A 27 5.17 -5.75 5.21
N ALA A 28 5.62 -5.09 4.14
CA ALA A 28 4.74 -4.43 3.19
C ALA A 28 5.40 -4.32 1.83
N THR A 29 4.56 -4.20 0.81
CA THR A 29 4.95 -3.77 -0.53
C THR A 29 4.46 -2.33 -0.75
N VAL A 30 5.28 -1.50 -1.39
CA VAL A 30 4.98 -0.10 -1.68
C VAL A 30 4.79 0.06 -3.18
N TYR A 31 3.68 0.67 -3.57
CA TYR A 31 3.32 0.94 -4.95
C TYR A 31 3.33 2.43 -5.25
N LEU A 32 3.76 2.79 -6.45
CA LEU A 32 3.51 4.11 -7.03
C LEU A 32 2.09 4.13 -7.57
N ALA A 33 1.35 5.20 -7.27
CA ALA A 33 0.04 5.43 -7.85
C ALA A 33 -0.21 6.91 -8.14
N GLY A 34 -1.09 7.18 -9.11
CA GLY A 34 -1.69 8.50 -9.29
C GLY A 34 -2.93 8.66 -8.41
N ASP A 35 -2.99 9.69 -7.57
CA ASP A 35 -4.21 10.11 -6.88
C ASP A 35 -5.09 10.92 -7.84
N ARG A 36 -6.23 10.34 -8.22
CA ARG A 36 -7.15 10.94 -9.21
C ARG A 36 -7.79 12.23 -8.70
N LYS A 37 -8.00 12.36 -7.39
CA LYS A 37 -8.66 13.52 -6.79
C LYS A 37 -7.72 14.72 -6.71
N HIS A 38 -6.46 14.49 -6.36
CA HIS A 38 -5.48 15.55 -6.13
C HIS A 38 -4.47 15.71 -7.27
N HIS A 39 -4.60 14.91 -8.34
CA HIS A 39 -3.76 14.94 -9.54
C HIS A 39 -2.24 14.89 -9.23
N ARG A 40 -1.83 14.07 -8.26
CA ARG A 40 -0.43 13.90 -7.86
C ARG A 40 -0.03 12.44 -7.73
N LYS A 41 1.27 12.16 -7.84
CA LYS A 41 1.82 10.84 -7.53
C LYS A 41 1.88 10.63 -6.02
N VAL A 42 1.55 9.43 -5.57
CA VAL A 42 1.57 9.00 -4.17
C VAL A 42 2.19 7.62 -4.04
N ALA A 43 2.76 7.33 -2.87
CA ALA A 43 3.18 5.99 -2.50
C ALA A 43 2.09 5.32 -1.66
N ILE A 44 1.72 4.09 -2.02
CA ILE A 44 0.71 3.28 -1.30
C ILE A 44 1.40 2.07 -0.70
N LYS A 45 1.44 2.00 0.62
CA LYS A 45 2.04 0.88 1.36
C LYS A 45 0.97 -0.15 1.73
N VAL A 46 1.07 -1.35 1.17
CA VAL A 46 0.14 -2.46 1.39
C VAL A 46 0.80 -3.52 2.25
N LEU A 47 0.20 -3.83 3.40
CA LEU A 47 0.68 -4.87 4.30
C LEU A 47 0.47 -6.27 3.70
N ARG A 48 1.43 -7.17 3.94
CA ARG A 48 1.28 -8.59 3.60
C ARG A 48 0.40 -9.29 4.62
N ALA A 49 -0.54 -10.10 4.14
CA ALA A 49 -1.53 -10.78 4.98
C ALA A 49 -0.88 -11.69 6.02
N GLU A 50 0.24 -12.35 5.68
CA GLU A 50 0.94 -13.24 6.61
C GLU A 50 1.55 -12.48 7.80
N LEU A 51 1.90 -11.20 7.63
CA LEU A 51 2.46 -10.35 8.68
C LEU A 51 1.42 -9.57 9.46
N ALA A 52 0.30 -9.20 8.84
CA ALA A 52 -0.83 -8.60 9.55
C ALA A 52 -1.36 -9.53 10.66
N ALA A 53 -1.33 -10.84 10.43
CA ALA A 53 -1.71 -11.86 11.41
C ALA A 53 -0.66 -12.06 12.54
N ALA A 54 0.64 -11.83 12.25
CA ALA A 54 1.73 -12.13 13.18
C ALA A 54 2.22 -10.92 14.01
N VAL A 55 2.17 -9.71 13.45
CA VAL A 55 2.70 -8.48 14.08
C VAL A 55 1.56 -7.56 14.56
N GLY A 56 0.32 -7.83 14.13
CA GLY A 56 -0.86 -7.06 14.48
C GLY A 56 -0.92 -5.68 13.82
N PRO A 57 -2.12 -5.09 13.72
CA PRO A 57 -2.33 -3.75 13.16
C PRO A 57 -1.59 -2.64 13.93
N GLU A 58 -1.19 -2.89 15.17
CA GLU A 58 -0.58 -1.92 16.09
C GLU A 58 0.76 -1.36 15.59
N ARG A 59 1.66 -2.21 15.06
CA ARG A 59 2.94 -1.72 14.52
C ARG A 59 2.75 -0.88 13.26
N PHE A 60 1.77 -1.24 12.44
CA PHE A 60 1.42 -0.47 11.25
C PHE A 60 0.79 0.88 11.60
N LEU A 61 -0.13 0.91 12.57
CA LEU A 61 -0.71 2.14 13.09
C LEU A 61 0.36 3.06 13.68
N ARG A 62 1.34 2.51 14.42
CA ARG A 62 2.47 3.28 14.94
C ARG A 62 3.32 3.91 13.83
N GLU A 63 3.53 3.22 12.71
CA GLU A 63 4.24 3.79 11.56
C GLU A 63 3.41 4.89 10.87
N ILE A 64 2.08 4.76 10.81
CA ILE A 64 1.20 5.82 10.30
C ILE A 64 1.32 7.07 11.17
N GLU A 65 1.28 6.91 12.50
CA GLU A 65 1.43 8.03 13.45
C GLU A 65 2.77 8.76 13.28
N LEU A 66 3.86 8.01 13.10
CA LEU A 66 5.20 8.59 12.90
C LEU A 66 5.35 9.30 11.55
N ALA A 67 4.69 8.82 10.49
CA ALA A 67 4.76 9.43 9.16
C ALA A 67 3.84 10.63 8.99
N ALA A 68 2.84 10.79 9.86
CA ALA A 68 1.89 11.90 9.85
C ALA A 68 2.29 13.08 10.75
N ALA A 69 3.33 12.91 11.58
CA ALA A 69 3.92 13.95 12.43
C ALA A 69 4.92 14.81 11.66
#